data_AF-A0A6M3XP66-F1
#
_entry.id   AF-A0A6M3XP66-F1
#
_cell.length_a   1.000
_cell.length_b   1.000
_cell.length_c   1.000
_cell.angle_alpha   90.00
_cell.angle_beta   90.00
_cell.angle_gamma   90.00
#
_symmetry.space_group_name_H-M   'P 1'
#
loop_
_entity.id
_entity.type
_entity.pdbx_description
1 polymer ?
#
loop_
_entity_poly.entity_id
_entity_poly.type
_entity_poly.pdbx_seq_one_letter_code
_entity_poly.pdbx_strand_id
1 'polypeptide(L)'
;MKAALAPKPCDDTLDMFIESKARPKHPLRIVSKDSPMPDIKLETWTYWQFSTALHLLAHHIPERVTIRQLLVFSMIVEEVSSGHNTTIAEIRKKVGKDKSGSDLLGQSIGRSYQIFCQPTKKEPNNLGWVEVEENEDDRRQKFLRLTPKGEAIALEVAKALKSKP
;
A
#
# COMPACT_ATOMS: atom_id res chain seq x y z
N MET A 1 -7.64 -15.52 -66.74
CA MET A 1 -8.87 -15.42 -65.93
C MET A 1 -8.96 -16.63 -65.01
N LYS A 2 -8.76 -16.45 -63.70
CA LYS A 2 -9.14 -17.44 -62.69
C LYS A 2 -9.73 -16.66 -61.52
N ALA A 3 -11.04 -16.79 -61.36
CA ALA A 3 -11.82 -16.19 -60.29
C ALA A 3 -11.44 -16.82 -58.95
N ALA A 4 -11.38 -16.01 -57.89
CA ALA A 4 -11.22 -16.47 -56.53
C ALA A 4 -12.49 -17.20 -56.07
N LEU A 5 -12.34 -18.42 -55.53
CA LEU A 5 -13.39 -19.11 -54.78
C LEU A 5 -13.28 -18.71 -53.31
N ALA A 6 -14.39 -18.27 -52.72
CA ALA A 6 -14.50 -17.98 -51.30
C ALA A 6 -14.34 -19.26 -50.44
N PRO A 7 -13.74 -19.19 -49.24
CA PRO A 7 -13.68 -20.33 -48.34
C PRO A 7 -15.07 -20.68 -47.80
N LYS A 8 -15.37 -21.99 -47.76
CA LYS A 8 -16.58 -22.56 -47.17
C LYS A 8 -16.59 -22.34 -45.65
N PRO A 9 -17.77 -22.21 -45.01
CA PRO A 9 -17.86 -22.17 -43.56
C PRO A 9 -17.58 -23.56 -43.01
N CYS A 10 -16.58 -23.69 -42.13
CA CYS A 10 -16.48 -24.85 -41.25
C CYS A 10 -17.40 -24.61 -40.06
N ASP A 11 -18.53 -25.30 -40.05
CA ASP A 11 -19.16 -25.73 -38.81
C ASP A 11 -18.22 -26.74 -38.12
N ASP A 12 -18.30 -26.80 -36.79
CA ASP A 12 -17.61 -27.73 -35.88
C ASP A 12 -16.26 -27.27 -35.28
N THR A 13 -16.32 -26.36 -34.30
CA THR A 13 -15.28 -26.21 -33.26
C THR A 13 -15.86 -26.21 -31.84
N LEU A 14 -16.93 -26.96 -31.58
CA LEU A 14 -17.56 -27.05 -30.25
C LEU A 14 -17.47 -28.44 -29.59
N ASP A 15 -16.87 -29.44 -30.24
CA ASP A 15 -16.84 -30.83 -29.74
C ASP A 15 -15.46 -31.34 -29.30
N MET A 16 -14.51 -30.46 -28.97
CA MET A 16 -13.15 -30.89 -28.64
C MET A 16 -12.77 -30.93 -27.16
N PHE A 17 -13.68 -30.61 -26.22
CA PHE A 17 -13.28 -30.48 -24.81
C PHE A 17 -14.31 -30.95 -23.77
N ILE A 18 -14.98 -32.07 -23.97
CA ILE A 18 -15.61 -32.77 -22.83
C ILE A 18 -15.45 -34.28 -23.01
N GLU A 19 -14.36 -34.83 -22.51
CA GLU A 19 -14.35 -36.07 -21.72
C GLU A 19 -12.92 -36.46 -21.32
N SER A 20 -12.50 -36.06 -20.11
CA SER A 20 -11.58 -36.87 -19.32
C SER A 20 -12.00 -36.81 -17.86
N LYS A 21 -12.70 -37.85 -17.39
CA LYS A 21 -12.93 -38.08 -15.97
C LYS A 21 -11.62 -38.54 -15.31
N ALA A 22 -10.65 -37.63 -15.18
CA ALA A 22 -9.48 -37.86 -14.36
C ALA A 22 -9.86 -37.73 -12.88
N ARG A 23 -10.01 -38.86 -12.18
CA ARG A 23 -10.11 -38.85 -10.71
C ARG A 23 -8.79 -38.32 -10.14
N PRO A 24 -8.79 -37.36 -9.19
CA PRO A 24 -7.55 -36.88 -8.59
C PRO A 24 -6.83 -38.03 -7.86
N LYS A 25 -5.57 -38.29 -8.25
CA LYS A 25 -4.69 -39.32 -7.67
C LYS A 25 -4.03 -38.89 -6.34
N HIS A 26 -4.33 -37.71 -5.84
CA HIS A 26 -3.83 -37.25 -4.54
C HIS A 26 -4.95 -37.34 -3.51
N PRO A 27 -4.69 -37.82 -2.28
CA PRO A 27 -5.69 -37.73 -1.22
C PRO A 27 -6.06 -36.26 -1.10
N LEU A 28 -7.34 -35.95 -1.35
CA LEU A 28 -7.90 -34.66 -1.01
C LEU A 28 -7.58 -34.48 0.46
N ARG A 29 -6.69 -33.54 0.77
CA ARG A 29 -6.44 -33.12 2.13
C ARG A 29 -7.79 -32.57 2.60
N ILE A 30 -8.55 -33.38 3.32
CA ILE A 30 -9.73 -32.93 4.03
C ILE A 30 -9.17 -31.92 5.03
N VAL A 31 -9.23 -30.64 4.66
CA VAL A 31 -8.98 -29.55 5.60
C VAL A 31 -9.96 -29.82 6.73
N SER A 32 -9.44 -30.02 7.95
CA SER A 32 -10.28 -30.26 9.11
C SER A 32 -11.32 -29.15 9.18
N LYS A 33 -12.59 -29.56 9.28
CA LYS A 33 -13.76 -28.69 9.35
C LYS A 33 -13.76 -27.78 10.60
N ASP A 34 -12.79 -27.99 11.49
CA ASP A 34 -12.63 -27.32 12.78
C ASP A 34 -11.60 -26.18 12.77
N SER A 35 -11.08 -25.80 11.60
CA SER A 35 -10.38 -24.51 11.50
C SER A 35 -11.45 -23.42 11.51
N PRO A 36 -11.50 -22.51 12.52
CA PRO A 36 -12.44 -21.41 12.50
C PRO A 36 -12.12 -20.58 11.24
N MET A 37 -12.98 -20.68 10.24
CA MET A 37 -12.83 -19.85 9.06
C MET A 37 -12.90 -18.38 9.51
N PRO A 38 -11.95 -17.53 9.09
CA PRO A 38 -12.06 -16.10 9.36
C PRO A 38 -13.34 -15.60 8.68
N ASP A 39 -14.34 -15.21 9.48
CA ASP A 39 -15.59 -14.62 9.00
C ASP A 39 -15.46 -13.10 9.06
N ILE A 40 -15.58 -12.46 7.90
CA ILE A 40 -15.51 -11.00 7.75
C ILE A 40 -16.58 -10.28 8.59
N LYS A 41 -17.65 -10.97 8.98
CA LYS A 41 -18.71 -10.41 9.84
C LYS A 41 -18.21 -10.03 11.23
N LEU A 42 -17.14 -10.65 11.73
CA LEU A 42 -16.55 -10.26 13.02
C LEU A 42 -15.86 -8.89 12.95
N GLU A 43 -15.50 -8.43 11.75
CA GLU A 43 -14.84 -7.15 11.46
C GLU A 43 -15.84 -6.11 10.92
N THR A 44 -17.09 -6.18 11.37
CA THR A 44 -18.14 -5.23 10.95
C THR A 44 -17.65 -3.81 11.27
N TRP A 45 -17.80 -2.89 10.30
CA TRP A 45 -17.37 -1.48 10.34
C TRP A 45 -15.88 -1.22 10.14
N THR A 46 -14.98 -2.19 10.32
CA THR A 46 -13.53 -2.00 10.13
C THR A 46 -13.21 -1.51 8.72
N TYR A 47 -13.84 -2.08 7.69
CA TYR A 47 -13.64 -1.66 6.30
C TYR A 47 -14.23 -0.28 5.99
N TRP A 48 -15.31 0.12 6.68
CA TRP A 48 -15.89 1.45 6.53
C TRP A 48 -15.01 2.54 7.18
N GLN A 49 -14.44 2.24 8.35
CA GLN A 49 -13.46 3.12 8.99
C GLN A 49 -12.20 3.26 8.13
N PHE A 50 -11.71 2.13 7.60
CA PHE A 50 -10.58 2.12 6.69
C PHE A 50 -10.87 2.92 5.41
N SER A 51 -12.03 2.74 4.78
CA SER A 51 -12.39 3.50 3.58
C SER A 51 -12.58 4.99 3.87
N THR A 52 -13.10 5.35 5.04
CA THR A 52 -13.23 6.75 5.48
C THR A 52 -11.86 7.40 5.64
N ALA A 53 -10.90 6.71 6.28
CA ALA A 53 -9.53 7.19 6.40
C ALA A 53 -8.86 7.37 5.02
N LEU A 54 -9.06 6.42 4.09
CA LEU A 54 -8.55 6.53 2.72
C LEU A 54 -9.20 7.68 1.96
N HIS A 55 -10.50 7.90 2.13
CA HIS A 55 -11.23 8.99 1.49
C HIS A 55 -10.72 10.35 1.98
N LEU A 56 -10.44 10.48 3.27
CA LEU A 56 -9.83 11.67 3.85
C LEU A 56 -8.45 11.90 3.26
N LEU A 57 -7.58 10.89 3.26
CA LEU A 57 -6.24 10.99 2.66
C LEU A 57 -6.31 11.39 1.18
N ALA A 58 -7.25 10.82 0.41
CA ALA A 58 -7.44 11.13 -1.01
C ALA A 58 -7.78 12.61 -1.27
N HIS A 59 -8.40 13.32 -0.33
CA HIS A 59 -8.65 14.77 -0.45
C HIS A 59 -7.39 15.62 -0.22
N HIS A 60 -6.42 15.08 0.52
CA HIS A 60 -5.25 15.83 0.97
C HIS A 60 -3.96 15.48 0.19
N ILE A 61 -3.93 14.35 -0.51
CA ILE A 61 -2.78 13.91 -1.30
C ILE A 61 -2.96 14.20 -2.81
N PRO A 62 -1.87 14.46 -3.55
CA PRO A 62 -1.94 14.54 -5.01
C PRO A 62 -2.23 13.16 -5.62
N GLU A 63 -2.70 13.15 -6.87
CA GLU A 63 -3.13 11.93 -7.60
C GLU A 63 -2.07 10.82 -7.66
N ARG A 64 -0.78 11.15 -7.53
CA ARG A 64 0.34 10.23 -7.72
C ARG A 64 1.07 9.85 -6.43
N VAL A 65 0.38 9.76 -5.30
CA VAL A 65 0.94 9.17 -4.08
C VAL A 65 0.72 7.65 -4.06
N THR A 66 1.79 6.89 -3.87
CA THR A 66 1.76 5.43 -3.81
C THR A 66 1.43 4.92 -2.41
N ILE A 67 0.89 3.70 -2.31
CA ILE A 67 0.64 3.03 -1.01
C ILE A 67 1.93 2.91 -0.18
N ARG A 68 3.08 2.68 -0.82
CA ARG A 68 4.37 2.60 -0.13
C ARG A 68 4.77 3.95 0.48
N GLN A 69 4.47 5.06 -0.18
CA GLN A 69 4.67 6.41 0.38
C GLN A 69 3.74 6.65 1.57
N LEU A 70 2.45 6.30 1.46
CA LEU A 70 1.51 6.38 2.59
C LEU A 70 1.97 5.53 3.78
N LEU A 71 2.50 4.33 3.54
CA LEU A 71 3.10 3.49 4.57
C LEU A 71 4.30 4.17 5.25
N VAL A 72 5.18 4.84 4.48
CA VAL A 72 6.28 5.62 5.08
C VAL A 72 5.73 6.72 5.98
N PHE A 73 4.73 7.47 5.51
CA PHE A 73 4.11 8.52 6.33
C PHE A 73 3.50 7.96 7.61
N SER A 74 2.76 6.85 7.55
CA SER A 74 2.17 6.24 8.76
C SER A 74 3.25 5.78 9.75
N MET A 75 4.36 5.24 9.26
CA MET A 75 5.50 4.86 10.10
C MET A 75 6.17 6.08 10.75
N ILE A 76 6.32 7.19 10.01
CA ILE A 76 6.83 8.45 10.58
C ILE A 76 5.90 8.93 11.70
N VAL A 77 4.59 8.94 11.45
CA VAL A 77 3.59 9.36 12.44
C VAL A 77 3.70 8.51 13.71
N GLU A 78 3.77 7.18 13.58
CA GLU A 78 3.91 6.27 14.72
C GLU A 78 5.15 6.57 15.55
N GLU A 79 6.31 6.68 14.92
CA GLU A 79 7.58 6.95 15.61
C GLU A 79 7.59 8.31 16.30
N VAL A 80 7.15 9.36 15.59
CA VAL A 80 7.11 10.72 16.13
C VAL A 80 6.12 10.79 17.30
N SER A 81 4.94 10.19 17.17
CA SER A 81 3.93 10.16 18.23
C SER A 81 4.38 9.36 19.47
N SER A 82 5.28 8.41 19.29
CA SER A 82 5.92 7.65 20.38
C SER A 82 7.10 8.40 21.02
N GLY A 83 7.42 9.62 20.55
CA GLY A 83 8.54 10.41 21.03
C GLY A 83 9.91 9.93 20.55
N HIS A 84 9.96 9.08 19.51
CA HIS A 84 11.23 8.60 18.96
C HIS A 84 11.83 9.58 17.96
N ASN A 85 13.15 9.76 18.04
CA ASN A 85 13.92 10.43 16.99
C ASN A 85 14.21 9.44 15.88
N THR A 86 13.36 9.41 14.85
CA THR A 86 13.51 8.45 13.76
C THR A 86 14.19 9.03 12.52
N THR A 87 15.00 8.21 11.86
CA THR A 87 15.56 8.49 10.54
C THR A 87 14.91 7.61 9.48
N ILE A 88 15.02 8.01 8.21
CA ILE A 88 14.51 7.20 7.11
C ILE A 88 15.19 5.82 7.01
N ALA A 89 16.45 5.72 7.45
CA ALA A 89 17.20 4.47 7.47
C ALA A 89 16.61 3.47 8.48
N GLU A 90 16.18 3.96 9.64
CA GLU A 90 15.53 3.15 10.66
C GLU A 90 14.14 2.70 10.24
N ILE A 91 13.36 3.57 9.60
CA ILE A 91 12.06 3.21 9.04
C ILE A 91 12.22 2.08 8.03
N ARG A 92 13.20 2.17 7.11
CA ARG A 92 13.48 1.08 6.15
C ARG A 92 13.80 -0.24 6.86
N LYS A 93 14.63 -0.18 7.90
CA LYS A 93 14.99 -1.36 8.69
C LYS A 93 13.76 -1.99 9.36
N LYS A 94 12.84 -1.17 9.88
CA LYS A 94 11.58 -1.62 10.51
C LYS A 94 10.62 -2.24 9.51
N VAL A 95 10.45 -1.62 8.34
CA VAL A 95 9.52 -2.11 7.30
C VAL A 95 10.02 -3.42 6.68
N GLY A 96 11.32 -3.58 6.50
CA GLY A 96 11.92 -4.83 6.05
C GLY A 96 11.77 -5.12 4.55
N LYS A 97 11.65 -6.40 4.20
CA LYS A 97 11.72 -6.93 2.82
C LYS A 97 10.37 -7.45 2.34
N ASP A 98 10.15 -7.39 1.04
CA ASP A 98 8.99 -7.99 0.38
C ASP A 98 9.18 -9.51 0.14
N LYS A 99 8.18 -10.14 -0.46
CA LYS A 99 8.16 -11.59 -0.74
C LYS A 99 9.30 -12.05 -1.66
N SER A 100 9.92 -11.14 -2.41
CA SER A 100 11.06 -11.45 -3.30
C SER A 100 12.41 -11.32 -2.59
N GLY A 101 12.43 -10.84 -1.34
CA GLY A 101 13.66 -10.54 -0.59
C GLY A 101 14.23 -9.15 -0.88
N SER A 102 13.52 -8.32 -1.64
CA SER A 102 13.88 -6.92 -1.95
C SER A 102 13.35 -5.97 -0.87
N ASP A 103 13.93 -4.78 -0.70
CA ASP A 103 13.41 -3.79 0.27
C ASP A 103 11.96 -3.41 -0.05
N LEU A 104 11.08 -3.47 0.96
CA LEU A 104 9.65 -3.16 0.76
C LEU A 104 9.43 -1.68 0.43
N LEU A 105 10.31 -0.77 0.82
CA LEU A 105 10.23 0.64 0.41
C LEU A 105 10.97 0.94 -0.90
N GLY A 106 11.57 -0.07 -1.53
CA GLY A 106 12.39 0.07 -2.73
C GLY A 106 13.72 0.79 -2.47
N GLN A 107 14.52 0.93 -3.52
CA GLN A 107 15.85 1.55 -3.45
C GLN A 107 15.82 3.09 -3.48
N SER A 108 14.74 3.70 -4.00
CA SER A 108 14.63 5.16 -4.15
C SER A 108 14.06 5.82 -2.88
N ILE A 109 14.75 5.60 -1.76
CA ILE A 109 14.36 6.01 -0.40
C ILE A 109 14.14 7.52 -0.29
N GLY A 110 14.92 8.32 -1.03
CA GLY A 110 14.72 9.77 -1.10
C GLY A 110 13.29 10.11 -1.50
N ARG A 111 12.76 9.45 -2.53
CA ARG A 111 11.42 9.75 -3.08
C ARG A 111 10.27 9.27 -2.22
N SER A 112 10.51 8.32 -1.31
CA SER A 112 9.45 7.69 -0.52
C SER A 112 8.86 8.61 0.55
N TYR A 113 9.66 9.53 1.11
CA TYR A 113 9.18 10.51 2.09
C TYR A 113 9.20 11.96 1.58
N GLN A 114 9.98 12.27 0.53
CA GLN A 114 10.12 13.63 -0.02
C GLN A 114 8.79 14.30 -0.38
N ILE A 115 7.81 13.53 -0.87
CA ILE A 115 6.48 14.06 -1.19
C ILE A 115 5.78 14.68 0.03
N PHE A 116 6.14 14.23 1.24
CA PHE A 116 5.59 14.77 2.48
C PHE A 116 6.38 15.97 3.01
N CYS A 117 7.56 16.27 2.47
CA CYS A 117 8.36 17.42 2.89
C CYS A 117 7.75 18.75 2.42
N GLN A 118 8.35 19.88 2.80
CA GLN A 118 7.92 21.19 2.32
C GLN A 118 7.98 21.30 0.78
N PRO A 119 7.01 22.01 0.15
CA PRO A 119 7.09 22.37 -1.26
C PRO A 119 8.40 23.08 -1.58
N THR A 120 9.00 22.72 -2.72
CA THR A 120 10.19 23.41 -3.24
C THR A 120 9.92 23.90 -4.66
N LYS A 121 10.81 24.75 -5.20
CA LYS A 121 10.72 25.17 -6.62
C LYS A 121 10.75 23.99 -7.59
N LYS A 122 11.45 22.91 -7.24
CA LYS A 122 11.56 21.70 -8.08
C LYS A 122 10.38 20.75 -7.87
N GLU A 123 9.84 20.74 -6.66
CA GLU A 123 8.76 19.85 -6.23
C GLU A 123 7.65 20.67 -5.56
N PRO A 124 6.87 21.43 -6.34
CA PRO A 124 5.84 22.33 -5.80
C PRO A 124 4.65 21.57 -5.21
N ASN A 125 4.50 20.29 -5.57
CA ASN A 125 3.39 19.44 -5.14
C ASN A 125 3.66 18.69 -3.83
N ASN A 126 4.80 18.95 -3.17
CA ASN A 126 5.04 18.34 -1.86
C ASN A 126 4.07 18.90 -0.82
N LEU A 127 3.77 18.10 0.19
CA LEU A 127 2.61 18.30 1.06
C LEU A 127 2.91 19.21 2.26
N GLY A 128 4.17 19.31 2.67
CA GLY A 128 4.61 20.05 3.85
C GLY A 128 4.06 19.46 5.15
N TRP A 129 3.99 18.14 5.25
CA TRP A 129 3.52 17.41 6.43
C TRP A 129 4.68 16.97 7.33
N VAL A 130 5.84 16.70 6.73
CA VAL A 130 7.05 16.24 7.40
C VAL A 130 8.13 17.31 7.22
N GLU A 131 8.98 17.47 8.23
CA GLU A 131 10.21 18.24 8.13
C GLU A 131 11.40 17.37 8.50
N VAL A 132 12.57 17.81 8.04
CA VAL A 132 13.83 17.12 8.23
C VAL A 132 14.72 17.99 9.09
N GLU A 133 14.97 17.53 10.30
CA GLU A 133 15.83 18.18 11.28
C GLU A 133 17.23 17.56 11.19
N GLU A 134 18.27 18.38 11.10
CA GLU A 134 19.65 17.89 11.15
C GLU A 134 20.05 17.63 12.61
N ASN A 135 20.71 16.49 12.85
CA ASN A 135 21.28 16.22 14.17
C ASN A 135 22.49 17.17 14.41
N GLU A 136 22.48 17.89 15.52
CA GLU A 136 23.55 18.83 15.90
C GLU A 136 24.90 18.12 16.11
N ASP A 137 24.87 16.89 16.63
CA ASP A 137 26.06 16.08 16.92
C ASP A 137 26.60 15.36 15.68
N ASP A 138 25.73 15.01 14.73
CA ASP A 138 26.10 14.36 13.47
C ASP A 138 25.19 14.82 12.33
N ARG A 139 25.65 15.81 11.56
CA ARG A 139 24.92 16.36 10.40
C ARG A 139 24.59 15.34 9.30
N ARG A 140 25.16 14.12 9.35
CA ARG A 140 24.78 13.03 8.43
C ARG A 140 23.46 12.38 8.83
N GLN A 141 23.05 12.53 10.08
CA GLN A 141 21.77 12.05 10.58
C GLN A 141 20.70 13.11 10.38
N LYS A 142 19.60 12.67 9.78
CA LYS A 142 18.44 13.49 9.44
C LYS A 142 17.23 12.90 10.11
N PHE A 143 16.75 13.57 11.15
CA PHE A 143 15.57 13.19 11.89
C PHE A 143 14.32 13.66 11.17
N LEU A 144 13.31 12.83 11.16
CA LEU A 144 12.00 13.14 10.58
C LEU A 144 11.08 13.63 11.69
N ARG A 145 10.45 14.79 11.48
CA ARG A 145 9.45 15.36 12.39
C ARG A 145 8.14 15.61 11.64
N LEU A 146 7.05 15.62 12.38
CA LEU A 146 5.79 16.12 11.86
C LEU A 146 5.76 17.64 12.01
N THR A 147 5.34 18.30 10.94
CA THR A 147 4.93 19.70 11.02
C THR A 147 3.53 19.80 11.66
N PRO A 148 3.10 20.99 12.12
CA PRO A 148 1.73 21.17 12.62
C PRO A 148 0.65 20.73 11.61
N LYS A 149 0.91 20.92 10.31
CA LYS A 149 0.03 20.46 9.24
C LYS A 149 -0.02 18.93 9.14
N GLY A 150 1.14 18.27 9.25
CA GLY A 150 1.23 16.82 9.26
C GLY A 150 0.57 16.19 10.47
N GLU A 151 0.73 16.79 11.65
CA GLU A 151 0.03 16.38 12.87
C GLU A 151 -1.48 16.49 12.73
N ALA A 152 -1.99 17.58 12.16
CA ALA A 152 -3.42 17.75 11.93
C ALA A 152 -3.99 16.63 11.05
N ILE A 153 -3.33 16.31 9.92
CA ILE A 153 -3.73 15.21 9.04
C ILE A 153 -3.66 13.86 9.75
N ALA A 154 -2.59 13.60 10.51
CA ALA A 154 -2.45 12.37 11.28
C ALA A 154 -3.59 12.20 12.31
N LEU A 155 -3.96 13.28 13.00
CA LEU A 155 -5.07 13.28 13.95
C LEU A 155 -6.42 13.06 13.28
N GLU A 156 -6.66 13.65 12.11
CA GLU A 156 -7.87 13.42 11.32
C GLU A 156 -8.01 11.96 10.88
N VAL A 157 -6.92 11.37 10.38
CA VAL A 157 -6.86 9.93 10.04
C VAL A 157 -7.12 9.07 11.27
N ALA A 158 -6.48 9.37 12.40
CA ALA A 158 -6.66 8.62 13.65
C ALA A 158 -8.12 8.70 14.16
N LYS A 159 -8.78 9.85 14.01
CA LYS A 159 -10.21 10.01 14.32
C LYS A 159 -11.07 9.15 13.41
N ALA A 160 -10.84 9.17 12.10
CA ALA A 160 -11.58 8.36 11.13
C ALA A 160 -11.47 6.84 11.40
N LEU A 161 -10.31 6.39 11.88
CA LEU A 161 -10.09 4.98 12.25
C LEU A 161 -10.74 4.59 13.59
N LYS A 162 -10.99 5.55 14.49
CA LYS A 162 -11.58 5.31 15.81
C LYS A 162 -13.08 5.63 15.89
N SER A 163 -13.61 6.41 14.96
CA SER A 163 -15.02 6.76 14.92
C SER A 163 -15.86 5.52 14.64
N LYS A 164 -16.68 5.12 15.61
CA LYS A 164 -17.78 4.19 15.37
C LYS A 164 -18.88 4.96 14.63
N PRO A 165 -19.50 4.40 13.58
CA PRO A 165 -20.68 5.02 12.97
C PRO A 165 -21.84 5.14 13.97
#